data_AF-A0A0P7HYW5-F1
#
_entry.id   AF-A0A0P7HYW5-F1
#
_cell.length_a   1.000
_cell.length_b   1.000
_cell.length_c   1.000
_cell.angle_alpha   90.00
_cell.angle_beta   90.00
_cell.angle_gamma   90.00
#
_symmetry.space_group_name_H-M   'P 1'
#
loop_
_entity.id
_entity.type
_entity.pdbx_description
1 polymer ?
#
loop_
_entity_poly.entity_id
_entity_poly.type
_entity_poly.pdbx_seq_one_letter_code
_entity_poly.pdbx_strand_id
1 'polypeptide(L)'
;MPRLDRVEPWHALLVAAFLVGTAGSLVGGNVAGIAVVDVLTAALTGLLWAFAVYVFVATFRNYVNSYGETDGSLWNPRFLAPFVAGTLTAVAIVVWEPVERASTGALIADGLMVGFWAFVLVMALILTGSYVVAGYREGSA
;
A
#
# COMPACT_ATOMS: atom_id res chain seq x y z
N MET A 1 34.21 4.84 -10.55
CA MET A 1 33.21 3.82 -10.14
C MET A 1 31.91 4.55 -9.82
N PRO A 2 30.83 4.40 -10.62
CA PRO A 2 29.51 4.84 -10.15
C PRO A 2 28.44 3.79 -10.49
N ARG A 3 27.91 3.07 -9.49
CA ARG A 3 26.75 2.17 -9.70
C ARG A 3 25.71 2.19 -8.57
N LEU A 4 26.02 2.77 -7.41
CA LEU A 4 25.09 2.80 -6.27
C LEU A 4 24.21 4.05 -6.25
N ASP A 5 24.59 5.14 -6.93
CA ASP A 5 23.86 6.42 -6.94
C ASP A 5 22.47 6.33 -7.61
N ARG A 6 22.17 5.22 -8.31
CA ARG A 6 20.86 4.98 -8.95
C ARG A 6 19.91 4.15 -8.10
N VAL A 7 20.36 3.55 -7.00
CA VAL A 7 19.51 2.73 -6.14
C VAL A 7 18.92 3.60 -5.05
N GLU A 8 17.71 4.11 -5.28
CA GLU A 8 16.98 4.83 -4.25
C GLU A 8 16.54 3.86 -3.12
N PRO A 9 16.51 4.28 -1.84
CA PRO A 9 16.25 3.40 -0.71
C PRO A 9 14.94 2.59 -0.79
N TRP A 10 13.91 3.14 -1.44
CA TRP A 10 12.61 2.48 -1.56
C TRP A 10 12.63 1.25 -2.49
N HIS A 11 13.66 1.07 -3.33
CA HIS A 11 13.80 -0.16 -4.12
C HIS A 11 13.94 -1.40 -3.21
N ALA A 12 14.47 -1.24 -1.99
CA ALA A 12 14.52 -2.32 -1.00
C ALA A 12 13.10 -2.78 -0.59
N LEU A 13 12.10 -1.89 -0.63
CA LEU A 13 10.70 -2.25 -0.35
C LEU A 13 10.14 -3.15 -1.45
N LEU A 14 10.54 -2.97 -2.70
CA LEU A 14 10.13 -3.85 -3.81
C LEU A 14 10.66 -5.26 -3.62
N VAL A 15 11.94 -5.38 -3.25
CA VAL A 15 12.57 -6.67 -2.97
C VAL A 15 11.89 -7.32 -1.76
N ALA A 16 11.66 -6.58 -0.68
CA ALA A 16 10.96 -7.09 0.49
C ALA A 16 9.55 -7.57 0.15
N ALA A 17 8.78 -6.80 -0.61
CA ALA A 17 7.43 -7.15 -1.04
C ALA A 17 7.41 -8.39 -1.94
N PHE A 18 8.36 -8.49 -2.88
CA PHE A 18 8.55 -9.69 -3.69
C PHE A 18 8.78 -10.93 -2.81
N LEU A 19 9.74 -10.85 -1.89
CA LEU A 19 10.07 -11.95 -1.00
C LEU A 19 8.90 -12.34 -0.10
N VAL A 20 8.16 -11.36 0.44
CA VAL A 20 6.97 -11.61 1.27
C VAL A 20 5.85 -12.27 0.46
N GLY A 21 5.56 -11.79 -0.74
CA GLY A 21 4.53 -12.39 -1.60
C GLY A 21 4.90 -13.81 -2.04
N THR A 22 6.16 -14.04 -2.41
CA THR A 22 6.66 -15.37 -2.79
C THR A 22 6.69 -16.32 -1.61
N ALA A 23 7.29 -15.93 -0.48
CA ALA A 23 7.35 -16.77 0.71
C ALA A 23 5.95 -17.06 1.25
N GLY A 24 5.09 -16.04 1.33
CA GLY A 24 3.70 -16.17 1.77
C GLY A 24 2.91 -17.16 0.91
N SER A 25 3.12 -17.17 -0.40
CA SER A 25 2.48 -18.12 -1.32
C SER A 25 2.99 -19.56 -1.17
N LEU A 26 4.20 -19.76 -0.63
CA LEU A 26 4.79 -21.09 -0.41
C LEU A 26 4.50 -21.64 0.98
N VAL A 27 4.22 -20.79 1.96
CA VAL A 27 3.82 -21.19 3.31
C VAL A 27 2.44 -21.87 3.25
N GLY A 28 2.40 -23.15 3.63
CA GLY A 28 1.19 -23.99 3.56
C GLY A 28 1.12 -24.89 2.31
N GLY A 29 2.13 -24.86 1.44
CA GLY A 29 2.26 -25.77 0.30
C GLY A 29 2.42 -27.24 0.69
N ASN A 30 2.01 -28.13 -0.21
CA ASN A 30 1.93 -29.58 0.02
C ASN A 30 3.24 -30.20 0.54
N VAL A 31 3.13 -31.02 1.59
CA VAL A 31 4.23 -31.80 2.19
C VAL A 31 4.84 -32.81 1.20
N ALA A 32 4.15 -33.09 0.09
CA ALA A 32 4.56 -34.03 -0.95
C ALA A 32 5.63 -33.47 -1.93
N GLY A 33 6.00 -32.19 -1.82
CA GLY A 33 7.03 -31.55 -2.65
C GLY A 33 6.51 -30.33 -3.41
N ILE A 34 7.43 -29.47 -3.84
CA ILE A 34 7.11 -28.23 -4.58
C ILE A 34 7.08 -28.54 -6.08
N ALA A 35 5.90 -28.46 -6.70
CA ALA A 35 5.79 -28.58 -8.15
C ALA A 35 6.29 -27.30 -8.84
N VAL A 36 6.69 -27.41 -10.11
CA VAL A 36 7.08 -26.23 -10.93
C VAL A 36 5.96 -25.18 -10.97
N VAL A 37 4.70 -25.62 -10.98
CA VAL A 37 3.53 -24.73 -10.95
C VAL A 37 3.44 -23.92 -9.65
N ASP A 38 3.88 -24.49 -8.52
CA ASP A 38 3.86 -23.80 -7.23
C ASP A 38 4.92 -22.71 -7.19
N VAL A 39 6.11 -22.99 -7.74
CA VAL A 39 7.19 -22.00 -7.87
C VAL A 39 6.75 -20.83 -8.76
N LEU A 40 6.13 -21.13 -9.90
CA LEU A 40 5.63 -20.10 -10.81
C LEU A 40 4.53 -19.25 -10.17
N THR A 41 3.57 -19.88 -9.50
CA THR A 41 2.52 -19.18 -8.75
C THR A 41 3.10 -18.28 -7.67
N ALA A 42 4.07 -18.76 -6.90
CA ALA A 42 4.73 -17.98 -5.86
C ALA A 42 5.55 -16.81 -6.42
N ALA A 43 6.26 -17.02 -7.54
CA ALA A 43 7.01 -15.96 -8.20
C ALA A 43 6.06 -14.87 -8.75
N LEU A 44 4.95 -15.26 -9.39
CA LEU A 44 3.93 -14.33 -9.88
C LEU A 44 3.27 -13.57 -8.74
N THR A 45 2.98 -14.24 -7.62
CA THR A 45 2.45 -13.60 -6.41
C THR A 45 3.44 -12.56 -5.89
N GLY A 46 4.72 -12.91 -5.73
CA GLY A 46 5.76 -11.96 -5.35
C GLY A 46 5.85 -10.76 -6.29
N LEU A 47 5.81 -10.99 -7.60
CA LEU A 47 5.82 -9.90 -8.60
C LEU A 47 4.61 -8.98 -8.46
N LEU A 48 3.43 -9.53 -8.19
CA LEU A 48 2.22 -8.73 -7.97
C LEU A 48 2.35 -7.85 -6.71
N TRP A 49 2.90 -8.38 -5.63
CA TRP A 49 3.17 -7.63 -4.40
C TRP A 49 4.20 -6.51 -4.64
N ALA A 50 5.30 -6.80 -5.32
CA ALA A 50 6.29 -5.79 -5.68
C ALA A 50 5.70 -4.70 -6.58
N PHE A 51 4.87 -5.07 -7.56
CA PHE A 51 4.16 -4.13 -8.43
C PHE A 51 3.19 -3.25 -7.64
N ALA A 52 2.43 -3.80 -6.69
CA ALA A 52 1.56 -3.02 -5.83
C ALA A 52 2.33 -1.98 -5.00
N VAL A 53 3.47 -2.36 -4.42
CA VAL A 53 4.35 -1.43 -3.69
C VAL A 53 4.95 -0.38 -4.62
N TYR A 54 5.35 -0.75 -5.84
CA TYR A 54 5.84 0.20 -6.84
C TYR A 54 4.79 1.27 -7.15
N VAL A 55 3.56 0.85 -7.46
CA VAL A 55 2.45 1.77 -7.74
C VAL A 55 2.20 2.67 -6.53
N PHE A 56 2.12 2.10 -5.33
CA PHE A 56 1.91 2.87 -4.10
C PHE A 56 3.00 3.93 -3.89
N VAL A 57 4.27 3.56 -3.94
CA VAL A 57 5.40 4.48 -3.70
C VAL A 57 5.44 5.57 -4.77
N ALA A 58 5.23 5.21 -6.05
CA ALA A 58 5.20 6.17 -7.14
C ALA A 58 4.04 7.18 -6.97
N THR A 59 2.83 6.70 -6.69
CA THR A 59 1.67 7.56 -6.43
C THR A 59 1.88 8.43 -5.20
N PHE A 60 2.43 7.87 -4.12
CA PHE A 60 2.69 8.62 -2.88
C PHE A 60 3.72 9.74 -3.09
N ARG A 61 4.82 9.47 -3.81
CA ARG A 61 5.81 10.51 -4.14
C ARG A 61 5.18 11.62 -4.98
N ASN A 62 4.38 11.26 -5.99
CA ASN A 62 3.67 12.26 -6.80
C ASN A 62 2.70 13.09 -5.94
N TYR A 63 1.98 12.46 -5.01
CA TYR A 63 1.07 13.14 -4.10
C TYR A 63 1.80 14.12 -3.17
N VAL A 64 2.91 13.69 -2.56
CA VAL A 64 3.74 14.54 -1.69
C VAL A 64 4.34 15.71 -2.45
N ASN A 65 4.91 15.45 -3.63
CA ASN A 65 5.53 16.50 -4.46
C ASN A 65 4.49 17.55 -4.87
N SER A 66 3.31 17.11 -5.32
CA SER A 66 2.22 18.03 -5.70
C SER A 66 1.73 18.89 -4.53
N TYR A 67 1.67 18.34 -3.31
CA TYR A 67 1.36 19.12 -2.11
C TYR A 67 2.48 20.11 -1.75
N GLY A 68 3.74 19.70 -1.87
CA GLY A 68 4.88 20.57 -1.61
C GLY A 68 4.99 21.74 -2.61
N GLU A 69 4.69 21.50 -3.88
CA GLU A 69 4.68 22.53 -4.95
C GLU A 69 3.59 23.58 -4.77
N THR A 70 2.56 23.30 -3.97
CA THR A 70 1.45 24.23 -3.66
C THR A 70 1.61 24.94 -2.31
N ASP A 71 2.84 24.97 -1.77
CA ASP A 71 3.17 25.44 -0.41
C ASP A 71 2.34 24.74 0.69
N GLY A 72 1.84 23.54 0.37
CA GLY A 72 1.02 22.73 1.26
C GLY A 72 1.85 22.09 2.37
N SER A 73 1.38 22.21 3.61
CA SER A 73 2.01 21.51 4.75
C SER A 73 1.69 20.02 4.74
N LEU A 74 2.68 19.17 5.04
CA LEU A 74 2.48 17.74 5.33
C LEU A 74 1.64 17.50 6.60
N TRP A 75 1.42 18.54 7.40
CA TRP A 75 0.53 18.51 8.56
C TRP A 75 -0.89 18.95 8.24
N ASN A 76 -1.18 19.29 6.98
CA ASN A 76 -2.52 19.66 6.57
C ASN A 76 -3.47 18.47 6.79
N PRO A 77 -4.63 18.66 7.45
CA PRO A 77 -5.61 17.60 7.65
C PRO A 77 -6.03 16.87 6.36
N ARG A 78 -6.08 17.57 5.22
CA ARG A 78 -6.41 16.96 3.92
C ARG A 78 -5.32 16.02 3.43
N PHE A 79 -4.06 16.34 3.72
CA PHE A 79 -2.92 15.48 3.43
C PHE A 79 -2.90 14.25 4.35
N LEU A 80 -3.20 14.45 5.63
CA LEU A 80 -3.16 13.38 6.65
C LEU A 80 -4.39 12.46 6.62
N ALA A 81 -5.53 12.92 6.08
CA ALA A 81 -6.79 12.18 6.14
C ALA A 81 -6.72 10.73 5.63
N PRO A 82 -6.07 10.40 4.49
CA PRO A 82 -5.93 9.02 4.05
C PRO A 82 -5.16 8.15 5.06
N PHE A 83 -4.07 8.69 5.65
CA PHE A 83 -3.24 7.99 6.63
C PHE A 83 -3.99 7.70 7.92
N VAL A 84 -4.71 8.71 8.40
CA VAL A 84 -5.54 8.58 9.61
C VAL A 84 -6.64 7.57 9.37
N ALA A 85 -7.34 7.65 8.24
CA ALA A 85 -8.39 6.68 7.89
C ALA A 85 -7.84 5.26 7.84
N GLY A 86 -6.77 5.01 7.07
CA GLY A 86 -6.17 3.68 6.98
C GLY A 86 -5.69 3.14 8.32
N THR A 87 -5.04 3.98 9.13
CA THR A 87 -4.54 3.57 10.45
C THR A 87 -5.68 3.25 11.41
N LEU A 88 -6.71 4.11 11.47
CA LEU A 88 -7.85 3.88 12.35
C LEU A 88 -8.63 2.63 11.96
N THR A 89 -8.82 2.38 10.65
CA THR A 89 -9.51 1.17 10.20
C THR A 89 -8.68 -0.08 10.51
N ALA A 90 -7.35 -0.05 10.31
CA ALA A 90 -6.49 -1.18 10.69
C ALA A 90 -6.55 -1.48 12.19
N VAL A 91 -6.46 -0.44 13.04
CA VAL A 91 -6.57 -0.57 14.49
C VAL A 91 -7.94 -1.08 14.90
N ALA A 92 -9.00 -0.58 14.26
CA ALA A 92 -10.37 -1.02 14.53
C ALA A 92 -10.55 -2.53 14.31
N ILE A 93 -9.99 -3.08 13.22
CA ILE A 93 -10.00 -4.53 12.97
C ILE A 93 -9.28 -5.29 14.08
N VAL A 94 -8.08 -4.85 14.47
CA VAL A 94 -7.30 -5.51 15.52
C VAL A 94 -7.98 -5.46 16.89
N VAL A 95 -8.68 -4.37 17.21
CA VAL A 95 -9.32 -4.16 18.51
C VAL A 95 -10.71 -4.80 18.60
N TRP A 96 -11.51 -4.76 17.53
CA TRP A 96 -12.90 -5.24 17.54
C TRP A 96 -13.08 -6.70 17.15
N GLU A 97 -12.07 -7.38 16.64
CA GLU A 97 -12.13 -8.82 16.39
C GLU A 97 -11.27 -9.62 17.38
N PRO A 98 -11.66 -9.67 18.67
CA PRO A 98 -10.94 -10.46 19.64
C PRO A 98 -11.37 -11.94 19.52
N VAL A 99 -10.38 -12.84 19.44
CA VAL A 99 -10.38 -14.21 20.02
C VAL A 99 -10.75 -15.41 19.14
N GLU A 100 -11.41 -15.30 17.98
CA GLU A 100 -11.75 -16.50 17.15
C GLU A 100 -10.84 -16.79 15.95
N ARG A 101 -9.80 -15.97 15.68
CA ARG A 101 -8.93 -16.18 14.52
C ARG A 101 -7.84 -17.24 14.73
N ALA A 102 -7.51 -17.94 13.65
CA ALA A 102 -6.52 -19.02 13.58
C ALA A 102 -5.10 -18.61 14.02
N SER A 103 -4.71 -17.33 13.94
CA SER A 103 -3.44 -16.82 14.47
C SER A 103 -3.41 -15.29 14.58
N THR A 104 -2.51 -14.77 15.43
CA THR A 104 -2.19 -13.33 15.52
C THR A 104 -1.67 -12.78 14.19
N GLY A 105 -0.92 -13.57 13.42
CA GLY A 105 -0.41 -13.16 12.11
C GLY A 105 -1.52 -12.88 11.10
N ALA A 106 -2.56 -13.73 11.08
CA ALA A 106 -3.72 -13.54 10.21
C ALA A 106 -4.51 -12.27 10.57
N LEU A 107 -4.70 -12.00 11.87
CA LEU A 107 -5.36 -10.78 12.35
C LEU A 107 -4.62 -9.51 11.90
N ILE A 108 -3.28 -9.51 12.01
CA ILE A 108 -2.47 -8.37 11.57
C ILE A 108 -2.54 -8.19 10.06
N ALA A 109 -2.46 -9.28 9.29
CA ALA A 109 -2.55 -9.23 7.83
C ALA A 109 -3.90 -8.64 7.36
N ASP A 110 -5.00 -9.10 7.96
CA ASP A 110 -6.34 -8.57 7.65
C ASP A 110 -6.46 -7.09 8.02
N GLY A 111 -6.00 -6.70 9.23
CA GLY A 111 -6.02 -5.30 9.65
C GLY A 111 -5.23 -4.39 8.70
N LEU A 112 -4.03 -4.82 8.29
CA LEU A 112 -3.22 -4.09 7.31
C LEU A 112 -3.90 -4.02 5.93
N MET A 113 -4.51 -5.11 5.47
CA MET A 113 -5.19 -5.15 4.18
C MET A 113 -6.41 -4.22 4.16
N VAL A 114 -7.25 -4.27 5.18
CA VAL A 114 -8.42 -3.39 5.30
C VAL A 114 -7.98 -1.92 5.45
N GLY A 115 -6.99 -1.65 6.29
CA GLY A 115 -6.43 -0.30 6.46
C GLY A 115 -5.83 0.26 5.18
N PHE A 116 -5.12 -0.57 4.40
CA PHE A 116 -4.59 -0.20 3.10
C PHE A 116 -5.71 0.20 2.12
N TRP A 117 -6.78 -0.58 2.02
CA TRP A 117 -7.90 -0.23 1.12
C TRP A 117 -8.64 1.02 1.58
N ALA A 118 -8.84 1.21 2.89
CA ALA A 118 -9.41 2.44 3.44
C ALA A 118 -8.54 3.66 3.07
N PHE A 119 -7.22 3.55 3.20
CA PHE A 119 -6.28 4.58 2.74
C PHE A 119 -6.47 4.90 1.26
N VAL A 120 -6.46 3.88 0.39
CA VAL A 120 -6.56 4.06 -1.07
C VAL A 120 -7.87 4.75 -1.46
N LEU A 121 -8.99 4.31 -0.87
CA LEU A 121 -10.31 4.88 -1.16
C LEU A 121 -10.41 6.34 -0.71
N VAL A 122 -9.95 6.67 0.51
CA VAL A 122 -9.97 8.05 1.00
C VAL A 122 -9.05 8.95 0.18
N MET A 123 -7.87 8.45 -0.18
CA MET A 123 -6.95 9.18 -1.07
C MET A 123 -7.60 9.47 -2.42
N ALA A 124 -8.22 8.47 -3.05
CA ALA A 124 -8.93 8.63 -4.31
C ALA A 124 -10.08 9.65 -4.19
N LEU A 125 -10.89 9.58 -3.13
CA LEU A 125 -11.99 10.54 -2.88
C LEU A 125 -11.49 11.97 -2.73
N ILE A 126 -10.40 12.19 -1.99
CA ILE A 126 -9.83 13.54 -1.80
C ILE A 126 -9.28 14.08 -3.12
N LEU A 127 -8.56 13.25 -3.89
CA LEU A 127 -8.06 13.61 -5.21
C LEU A 127 -9.20 13.98 -6.15
N THR A 128 -10.18 13.09 -6.33
CA THR A 128 -11.35 13.35 -7.18
C THR A 128 -12.12 14.59 -6.73
N GLY A 129 -12.37 14.74 -5.42
CA GLY A 129 -13.06 15.90 -4.87
C GLY A 129 -12.31 17.21 -5.15
N SER A 130 -10.98 17.20 -5.07
CA SER A 130 -10.16 18.38 -5.37
C SER A 130 -10.24 18.78 -6.84
N TYR A 131 -10.22 17.83 -7.78
CA TYR A 131 -10.40 18.10 -9.20
C TYR A 131 -11.79 18.65 -9.53
N VAL A 132 -12.85 18.09 -8.92
CA VAL A 132 -14.22 18.56 -9.12
C VAL A 132 -14.37 20.01 -8.63
N VAL A 133 -13.89 20.32 -7.42
CA VAL A 133 -13.98 21.67 -6.85
C VAL A 133 -13.17 22.68 -7.67
N ALA A 134 -11.97 22.32 -8.13
CA ALA A 134 -11.17 23.18 -8.99
C ALA A 134 -11.88 23.47 -10.32
N GLY A 135 -12.39 22.43 -10.99
CA GLY A 135 -13.14 22.59 -12.25
C GLY A 135 -14.40 23.45 -12.11
N TYR A 136 -15.12 23.35 -10.99
CA TYR A 136 -16.26 24.23 -10.70
C TYR A 136 -15.87 25.71 -10.61
N ARG A 137 -14.69 26.01 -10.03
CA ARG A 137 -14.21 27.39 -9.90
C ARG A 137 -13.81 27.98 -11.24
N GLU A 138 -13.11 27.21 -12.05
CA GLU A 138 -12.68 27.62 -13.40
C GLU A 138 -13.87 27.82 -14.34
N GLY A 139 -14.93 27.02 -14.24
CA GLY A 139 -16.15 27.19 -15.03
C GLY A 139 -17.06 28.36 -14.57
N SER A 140 -16.76 28.96 -13.41
CA SER A 140 -17.51 30.09 -12.84
C SER A 140 -16.82 31.46 -13.01
N ALA A 141 -15.59 31.46 -13.52
CA ALA A 141 -14.80 32.64 -13.86
C ALA A 141 -14.97 32.98 -15.35
#